data_AF-A0AAW5B4W6-F1
#
_entry.id   AF-A0AAW5B4W6-F1
#
_cell.length_a   1.000
_cell.length_b   1.000
_cell.length_c   1.000
_cell.angle_alpha   90.00
_cell.angle_beta   90.00
_cell.angle_gamma   90.00
#
_symmetry.space_group_name_H-M   'P 1'
#
loop_
_entity.id
_entity.type
_entity.pdbx_description
1 polymer ?
#
loop_
_entity_poly.entity_id
_entity_poly.type
_entity_poly.pdbx_seq_one_letter_code
_entity_poly.pdbx_strand_id
1 'polypeptide(L)'
;MELLSFQGLCHIVGIPQQTGEHWMKEFSMYIPKTQQDNTIYFLTEAIDVMRFIKKCKYQNMGTTTITKQLAGRSFPMRVDNPQTEVYIEWEQKISHDTANITAFMRNIGTTISHVAAHEHMLQKLVEKQDAYEEHFITIKEQQMEINQLKEEIGMLQKQITQTEDYKTKKQYMANLFK
;
A
#
# COMPACT_ATOMS: atom_id res chain seq x y z
N MET A 1 25.47 17.33 0.96
CA MET A 1 24.57 16.58 1.86
C MET A 1 24.07 17.57 2.89
N GLU A 2 22.79 17.94 2.84
CA GLU A 2 22.19 18.86 3.82
C GLU A 2 21.87 18.12 5.11
N LEU A 3 22.44 18.59 6.23
CA LEU A 3 22.26 18.00 7.55
C LEU A 3 21.34 18.89 8.38
N LEU A 4 20.35 18.28 9.02
CA LEU A 4 19.35 18.98 9.81
C LEU A 4 19.67 18.87 11.29
N SER A 5 19.61 19.99 12.00
CA SER A 5 19.56 19.98 13.46
C SER A 5 18.22 19.37 13.92
N PHE A 6 18.18 18.86 15.16
CA PHE A 6 16.93 18.35 15.76
C PHE A 6 15.80 19.39 15.73
N GLN A 7 16.13 20.64 16.04
CA GLN A 7 15.19 21.76 15.98
C GLN A 7 14.70 22.02 14.55
N GLY A 8 15.60 21.98 13.56
CA GLY A 8 15.25 22.12 12.15
C GLY A 8 14.32 21.01 11.68
N LEU A 9 14.61 19.76 12.03
CA LEU A 9 13.77 18.61 11.70
C LEU A 9 12.36 18.75 12.30
N CYS A 10 12.24 19.08 13.58
CA CYS A 10 10.94 19.27 14.23
C CYS A 10 10.15 20.42 13.60
N HIS A 11 10.83 21.51 13.26
CA HIS A 11 10.21 22.66 12.59
C HIS A 11 9.68 22.30 11.19
N ILE A 12 10.47 21.61 10.37
CA ILE A 12 10.08 21.21 9.00
C ILE A 12 8.94 20.18 9.01
N VAL A 13 8.92 19.28 9.99
CA VAL A 13 7.84 18.28 10.15
C VAL A 13 6.59 18.93 10.77
N GLY A 14 6.75 20.07 11.44
CA GLY A 14 5.69 20.82 12.11
C GLY A 14 5.21 20.10 13.38
N ILE A 15 6.13 19.69 14.25
CA ILE A 15 5.81 19.07 15.55
C ILE A 15 6.54 19.78 16.70
N PRO A 16 5.98 19.76 17.92
CA PRO A 16 6.69 20.23 19.10
C PRO A 16 7.96 19.41 19.36
N GLN A 17 9.03 20.05 19.85
CA GLN A 17 10.30 19.39 20.14
C GLN A 17 10.13 18.24 21.15
N GLN A 18 9.32 18.41 22.19
CA GLN A 18 9.04 17.35 23.17
C GLN A 18 8.41 16.10 22.53
N THR A 19 7.49 16.30 21.58
CA THR A 19 6.91 15.19 20.79
C THR A 19 7.98 14.55 19.91
N GLY A 20 8.83 15.36 19.29
CA GLY A 20 9.99 14.91 18.52
C GLY A 20 10.92 14.03 19.37
N GLU A 21 11.29 14.45 20.58
CA GLU A 21 12.16 13.69 21.47
C GLU A 21 11.57 12.33 21.84
N HIS A 22 10.26 12.30 22.10
CA HIS A 22 9.57 11.04 22.40
C HIS A 22 9.61 10.08 21.20
N TRP A 23 9.30 10.57 19.99
CA TRP A 23 9.35 9.74 18.79
C TRP A 23 10.77 9.33 18.41
N MET A 24 11.78 10.18 18.67
CA MET A 24 13.19 9.84 18.50
C MET A 24 13.62 8.67 19.39
N LYS A 25 13.05 8.57 20.60
CA LYS A 25 13.29 7.43 21.50
C LYS A 25 12.56 6.18 20.99
N GLU A 26 11.27 6.31 20.66
CA GLU A 26 10.43 5.18 20.22
C GLU A 26 10.88 4.57 18.89
N PHE A 27 11.28 5.40 17.92
CA PHE A 27 11.54 4.99 16.53
C PHE A 27 12.99 5.23 16.10
N SER A 28 13.92 5.32 17.05
CA SER A 28 15.33 5.66 16.83
C SER A 28 16.02 4.85 15.72
N MET A 29 15.63 3.59 15.54
CA MET A 29 16.20 2.67 14.55
C MET A 29 15.83 3.04 13.10
N TYR A 30 14.71 3.75 12.91
CA TYR A 30 14.18 4.06 11.58
C TYR A 30 14.45 5.49 11.14
N ILE A 31 14.87 6.35 12.07
CA ILE A 31 15.12 7.77 11.79
C ILE A 31 16.59 7.95 11.42
N PRO A 32 16.90 8.27 10.15
CA PRO A 32 18.28 8.39 9.69
C PRO A 32 18.98 9.58 10.36
N LYS A 33 20.12 9.31 10.97
CA LYS A 33 20.93 10.28 11.68
C LYS A 33 22.41 10.00 11.48
N THR A 34 23.22 11.05 11.54
CA THR A 34 24.68 11.00 11.52
C THR A 34 25.23 11.73 12.74
N GLN A 35 26.44 11.37 13.15
CA GLN A 35 27.14 12.03 14.23
C GLN A 35 28.36 12.74 13.65
N GLN A 36 28.45 14.05 13.89
CA GLN A 36 29.59 14.87 13.49
C GLN A 36 30.03 15.69 14.70
N ASP A 37 31.32 15.59 15.06
CA ASP A 37 31.96 16.37 16.13
C ASP A 37 31.11 16.41 17.42
N ASN A 38 30.70 15.22 17.88
CA ASN A 38 29.89 15.02 19.09
C ASN A 38 28.43 15.52 19.03
N THR A 39 27.96 15.99 17.88
CA THR A 39 26.59 16.46 17.67
C THR A 39 25.84 15.53 16.72
N ILE A 40 24.59 15.21 17.05
CA ILE A 40 23.72 14.38 16.20
C ILE A 40 23.01 15.30 15.19
N TYR A 41 23.16 14.97 13.92
CA TYR A 41 22.44 15.58 12.82
C TYR A 41 21.53 14.55 12.14
N PHE A 42 20.50 15.03 11.48
CA PHE A 42 19.53 14.20 10.78
C PHE A 42 19.70 14.38 9.28
N LEU A 43 19.60 13.28 8.54
CA LEU A 43 19.57 13.35 7.08
C LEU A 43 18.20 13.89 6.63
N THR A 44 18.11 14.39 5.41
CA THR A 44 16.86 14.93 4.87
C THR A 44 15.75 13.87 4.80
N GLU A 45 16.10 12.59 4.62
CA GLU A 45 15.17 11.46 4.67
C GLU A 45 14.46 11.33 6.02
N ALA A 46 15.06 11.81 7.11
CA ALA A 46 14.43 11.83 8.43
C ALA A 46 13.15 12.67 8.43
N ILE A 47 13.01 13.66 7.55
CA ILE A 47 11.78 14.44 7.40
C ILE A 47 10.63 13.52 6.97
N ASP A 48 10.84 12.67 5.97
CA ASP A 48 9.78 11.83 5.41
C ASP A 48 9.40 10.71 6.38
N VAL A 49 10.38 10.14 7.09
CA VAL A 49 10.14 9.20 8.19
C VAL A 49 9.30 9.86 9.29
N MET A 50 9.67 11.07 9.72
CA MET A 50 8.98 11.79 10.78
C MET A 50 7.57 12.26 10.38
N ARG A 51 7.36 12.65 9.12
CA ARG A 51 6.03 12.94 8.57
C ARG A 51 5.15 11.70 8.53
N PHE A 52 5.72 10.55 8.20
CA PHE A 52 5.00 9.29 8.25
C PHE A 52 4.58 8.93 9.68
N ILE A 53 5.50 8.99 10.65
CA ILE A 53 5.18 8.75 12.07
C ILE A 53 4.08 9.70 12.53
N LYS A 54 4.17 11.00 12.17
CA LYS A 54 3.15 12.01 12.45
C LYS A 54 1.78 11.59 11.92
N LYS A 55 1.70 11.18 10.65
CA LYS A 55 0.45 10.72 10.03
C LYS A 55 -0.14 9.52 10.78
N CYS A 56 0.68 8.54 11.12
CA CYS A 56 0.21 7.34 11.83
C CYS A 56 -0.26 7.64 13.25
N LYS A 57 0.45 8.50 13.99
CA LYS A 57 0.05 8.91 15.35
C LYS A 57 -1.26 9.71 15.33
N TYR A 58 -1.51 10.55 14.31
CA TYR A 58 -2.83 11.19 14.14
C TYR A 58 -3.96 10.21 13.82
N GLN A 59 -3.64 9.07 13.21
CA GLN A 59 -4.59 7.97 13.00
C GLN A 59 -4.74 7.07 14.23
N ASN A 60 -4.20 7.46 15.40
CA ASN A 60 -4.20 6.69 16.64
C ASN A 60 -3.60 5.28 16.49
N MET A 61 -2.64 5.12 15.57
CA MET A 61 -1.98 3.83 15.38
C MET A 61 -1.02 3.54 16.53
N GLY A 62 -1.07 2.30 17.04
CA GLY A 62 -0.15 1.83 18.07
C GLY A 62 1.29 1.70 17.57
N THR A 63 2.26 1.90 18.46
CA THR A 63 3.70 1.88 18.17
C THR A 63 4.12 0.61 17.40
N THR A 64 3.64 -0.57 17.79
CA THR A 64 3.94 -1.84 17.09
C THR A 64 3.53 -1.85 15.62
N THR A 65 2.37 -1.26 15.29
CA THR A 65 1.87 -1.18 13.92
C THR A 65 2.70 -0.21 13.10
N ILE A 66 3.06 0.93 13.68
CA ILE A 66 3.92 1.94 13.04
C ILE A 66 5.29 1.33 12.71
N THR A 67 5.90 0.62 13.65
CA THR A 67 7.18 -0.08 13.48
C THR A 67 7.15 -1.10 12.34
N LYS A 68 6.08 -1.91 12.24
CA LYS A 68 5.91 -2.86 11.13
C LYS A 68 5.82 -2.16 9.77
N GLN A 69 5.12 -1.02 9.70
CA GLN A 69 5.01 -0.26 8.45
C GLN A 69 6.32 0.47 8.10
N LEU A 70 7.07 0.94 9.09
CA LEU A 70 8.42 1.51 8.89
C LEU A 70 9.40 0.46 8.35
N ALA A 71 9.37 -0.76 8.89
CA ALA A 71 10.26 -1.85 8.46
C ALA A 71 9.97 -2.33 7.03
N GLY A 72 8.72 -2.23 6.57
CA GLY A 72 8.29 -2.65 5.23
C GLY A 72 8.37 -1.56 4.16
N ARG A 73 8.83 -0.35 4.50
CA ARG A 73 8.77 0.82 3.61
C ARG A 73 10.15 1.34 3.25
N SER A 74 10.37 1.60 1.97
CA SER A 74 11.50 2.41 1.50
C SER A 74 11.11 3.89 1.49
N PHE A 75 11.96 4.73 2.08
CA PHE A 75 11.85 6.18 1.97
C PHE A 75 12.76 6.64 0.82
N PRO A 76 12.29 7.51 -0.09
CA PRO A 76 13.11 7.97 -1.21
C PRO A 76 14.31 8.75 -0.68
N MET A 77 15.51 8.29 -1.03
CA MET A 77 16.76 9.00 -0.74
C MET A 77 16.86 10.17 -1.71
N ARG A 78 16.90 11.41 -1.21
CA ARG A 78 17.00 12.59 -2.08
C ARG A 78 18.46 12.80 -2.43
N VAL A 79 18.84 12.38 -3.63
CA VAL A 79 20.13 12.74 -4.22
C VAL A 79 19.96 14.14 -4.81
N ASP A 80 20.42 15.15 -4.09
CA ASP A 80 20.47 16.51 -4.58
C ASP A 80 21.59 16.62 -5.64
N ASN A 81 21.27 16.33 -6.91
CA ASN A 81 21.68 17.06 -8.13
C ASN A 81 21.49 16.18 -9.39
N PRO A 82 20.59 16.52 -10.34
CA PRO A 82 20.39 15.73 -11.57
C PRO A 82 21.36 16.07 -12.73
N GLN A 83 22.44 16.84 -12.52
CA GLN A 83 23.31 17.29 -13.63
C GLN A 83 24.83 17.19 -13.41
N THR A 84 25.33 16.33 -12.52
CA THR A 84 26.77 16.04 -12.50
C THR A 84 27.00 14.68 -13.12
N GLU A 85 27.41 14.68 -14.39
CA GLU A 85 28.25 13.60 -14.91
C GLU A 85 29.34 13.34 -13.87
N VAL A 86 29.42 12.09 -13.43
CA VAL A 86 30.28 11.64 -12.33
C VAL A 86 31.73 11.67 -12.83
N TYR A 87 32.37 12.84 -12.78
CA TYR A 87 33.81 12.96 -12.67
C TYR A 87 34.15 13.03 -11.18
N ILE A 88 34.44 11.86 -10.59
CA ILE A 88 35.03 11.80 -9.25
C ILE A 88 36.51 12.11 -9.43
N GLU A 89 36.90 13.33 -9.06
CA GLU A 89 38.28 13.72 -8.88
C GLU A 89 38.85 12.92 -7.70
N TRP A 90 39.64 11.90 -8.02
CA TRP A 90 40.30 11.02 -7.07
C TRP A 90 41.64 11.61 -6.63
N GLU A 91 41.64 12.45 -5.60
CA GLU A 91 42.88 12.75 -4.91
C GLU A 91 42.85 12.40 -3.41
N GLN A 92 43.64 11.34 -3.15
CA GLN A 92 44.40 11.08 -1.92
C GLN A 92 43.71 10.42 -0.72
N LYS A 93 43.34 9.13 -0.89
CA LYS A 93 43.83 7.99 -0.08
C LYS A 93 43.14 6.67 -0.49
N ILE A 94 43.33 6.21 -1.71
CA ILE A 94 43.03 4.80 -2.03
C ILE A 94 44.30 4.00 -1.75
N SER A 95 44.46 3.61 -0.49
CA SER A 95 45.28 2.46 -0.17
C SER A 95 44.33 1.32 0.22
N HIS A 96 44.20 0.37 -0.72
CA HIS A 96 43.93 -1.04 -0.45
C HIS A 96 42.53 -1.46 0.06
N ASP A 97 41.47 -1.34 -0.77
CA ASP A 97 40.27 -2.18 -0.59
C ASP A 97 39.35 -2.30 -1.83
N THR A 98 39.92 -2.64 -2.99
CA THR A 98 39.15 -2.83 -4.24
C THR A 98 38.09 -3.94 -4.15
N ALA A 99 38.28 -4.92 -3.25
CA ALA A 99 37.31 -5.98 -2.98
C ALA A 99 36.02 -5.45 -2.32
N ASN A 100 36.15 -4.50 -1.37
CA ASN A 100 35.00 -3.90 -0.69
C ASN A 100 34.16 -3.02 -1.63
N ILE A 101 34.81 -2.28 -2.54
CA ILE A 101 34.13 -1.50 -3.57
C ILE A 101 33.39 -2.41 -4.56
N THR A 102 34.00 -3.53 -4.97
CA THR A 102 33.39 -4.49 -5.89
C THR A 102 32.20 -5.21 -5.26
N ALA A 103 32.33 -5.62 -3.99
CA ALA A 103 31.24 -6.22 -3.22
C ALA A 103 30.06 -5.25 -3.06
N PHE A 104 30.35 -3.98 -2.77
CA PHE A 104 29.34 -2.93 -2.68
C PHE A 104 28.60 -2.72 -4.02
N MET A 105 29.32 -2.60 -5.15
CA MET A 105 28.70 -2.48 -6.47
C MET A 105 27.85 -3.70 -6.84
N ARG A 106 28.34 -4.91 -6.56
CA ARG A 106 27.57 -6.15 -6.78
C ARG A 106 26.29 -6.17 -5.95
N ASN A 107 26.35 -5.76 -4.69
CA ASN A 107 25.19 -5.70 -3.81
C ASN A 107 24.16 -4.65 -4.27
N ILE A 108 24.62 -3.52 -4.79
CA ILE A 108 23.72 -2.53 -5.41
C ILE A 108 23.07 -3.09 -6.67
N GLY A 109 23.86 -3.71 -7.56
CA GLY A 109 23.33 -4.29 -8.79
C GLY A 109 22.29 -5.39 -8.55
N THR A 110 22.51 -6.26 -7.57
CA THR A 110 21.54 -7.29 -7.17
C THR A 110 20.29 -6.68 -6.54
N THR A 111 20.46 -5.66 -5.69
CA THR A 111 19.33 -4.96 -5.06
C THR A 111 18.46 -4.23 -6.09
N ILE A 112 19.07 -3.50 -7.03
CA ILE A 112 18.34 -2.83 -8.13
C ILE A 112 17.58 -3.84 -8.98
N SER A 113 18.20 -4.98 -9.29
CA SER A 113 17.55 -6.06 -10.04
C SER A 113 16.34 -6.64 -9.31
N HIS A 114 16.44 -6.83 -7.98
CA HIS A 114 15.31 -7.27 -7.16
C HIS A 114 14.21 -6.20 -7.05
N VAL A 115 14.56 -4.93 -6.95
CA VAL A 115 13.58 -3.82 -6.93
C VAL A 115 12.81 -3.75 -8.25
N ALA A 116 13.50 -3.86 -9.39
CA ALA A 116 12.84 -3.92 -10.69
C ALA A 116 11.92 -5.16 -10.83
N ALA A 117 12.35 -6.31 -10.30
CA ALA A 117 11.51 -7.50 -10.25
C ALA A 117 10.27 -7.31 -9.36
N HIS A 118 10.42 -6.61 -8.23
CA HIS A 118 9.31 -6.27 -7.34
C HIS A 118 8.33 -5.30 -7.99
N GLU A 119 8.81 -4.27 -8.71
CA GLU A 119 7.97 -3.33 -9.45
C GLU A 119 7.10 -4.05 -10.49
N HIS A 120 7.69 -4.97 -11.26
CA HIS A 120 6.95 -5.76 -12.23
C HIS A 120 5.94 -6.72 -11.57
N MET A 121 6.26 -7.29 -10.40
CA MET A 121 5.30 -8.09 -9.62
C MET A 121 4.14 -7.23 -9.10
N LEU A 122 4.40 -6.01 -8.63
CA LEU A 122 3.37 -5.08 -8.20
C LEU A 122 2.45 -4.69 -9.35
N GLN A 123 3.00 -4.41 -10.53
CA GLN A 123 2.21 -4.08 -11.72
C GLN A 123 1.26 -5.22 -12.10
N LYS A 124 1.76 -6.46 -12.13
CA LYS A 124 0.92 -7.65 -12.36
C LYS A 124 -0.16 -7.84 -11.30
N LEU A 125 0.11 -7.44 -10.06
CA LEU A 125 -0.86 -7.54 -8.97
C LEU A 125 -1.99 -6.51 -9.13
N VAL A 126 -1.65 -5.30 -9.59
CA VAL A 126 -2.64 -4.26 -9.93
C VAL A 126 -3.52 -4.72 -11.09
N GLU A 127 -2.93 -5.20 -12.19
CA GLU A 127 -3.68 -5.73 -13.34
C GLU A 127 -4.64 -6.86 -12.94
N LYS A 128 -4.18 -7.75 -12.06
CA LYS A 128 -5.02 -8.84 -11.53
C LYS A 128 -6.14 -8.32 -10.63
N GLN A 129 -5.89 -7.26 -9.87
CA GLN A 129 -6.90 -6.63 -9.03
C GLN A 129 -7.99 -5.96 -9.87
N ASP A 130 -7.62 -5.26 -10.94
CA ASP A 130 -8.58 -4.65 -11.86
C ASP A 130 -9.47 -5.70 -12.53
N ALA A 131 -8.88 -6.82 -12.98
CA ALA A 131 -9.64 -7.95 -13.53
C ALA A 131 -10.60 -8.57 -12.51
N TYR A 132 -10.22 -8.65 -11.23
CA TYR A 132 -11.13 -9.14 -10.18
C TYR A 132 -12.29 -8.18 -9.92
N GLU A 133 -12.07 -6.87 -9.99
CA GLU A 133 -13.14 -5.88 -9.83
C GLU A 133 -14.17 -6.00 -10.97
N GLU A 134 -13.72 -6.13 -12.22
CA GLU A 134 -14.61 -6.35 -13.37
C GLU A 134 -15.42 -7.65 -13.23
N HIS A 135 -14.77 -8.74 -12.79
CA HIS A 135 -15.46 -10.00 -12.52
C HIS A 135 -16.49 -9.85 -11.38
N PHE A 136 -16.18 -9.07 -10.35
CA PHE A 136 -17.08 -8.85 -9.23
C PHE A 136 -18.34 -8.07 -9.65
N ILE A 137 -18.19 -7.05 -10.50
CA ILE A 137 -19.31 -6.32 -11.10
C ILE A 137 -20.20 -7.28 -11.90
N THR A 138 -19.59 -8.08 -12.78
CA THR A 138 -20.31 -9.08 -13.60
C THR A 138 -21.10 -10.07 -12.73
N ILE A 139 -20.49 -10.58 -11.66
CA ILE A 139 -21.15 -11.51 -10.72
C ILE A 139 -22.35 -10.84 -10.04
N LYS A 140 -22.24 -9.56 -9.66
CA LYS A 140 -23.35 -8.82 -9.06
C LYS A 140 -24.52 -8.65 -10.03
N GLU A 141 -24.23 -8.32 -11.29
CA GLU A 141 -25.25 -8.20 -12.34
C GLU A 141 -25.97 -9.53 -12.57
N GLN A 142 -25.21 -10.62 -12.72
CA GLN A 142 -25.77 -11.97 -12.86
C GLN A 142 -26.61 -12.37 -11.63
N GLN A 143 -26.18 -12.01 -10.42
CA GLN A 143 -26.95 -12.29 -9.21
C GLN A 143 -28.28 -11.53 -9.18
N MET A 144 -28.31 -10.30 -9.70
CA MET A 144 -29.53 -9.52 -9.82
C MET A 144 -30.48 -10.14 -10.84
N GLU A 145 -29.97 -10.57 -12.00
CA GLU A 145 -30.75 -11.26 -13.02
C GLU A 145 -31.33 -12.59 -12.51
N ILE A 146 -30.53 -13.40 -11.80
CA ILE A 146 -30.99 -14.64 -11.17
C ILE A 146 -32.12 -14.37 -10.17
N ASN A 147 -32.05 -13.28 -9.40
CA ASN A 147 -33.10 -12.93 -8.45
C ASN A 147 -34.39 -12.54 -9.16
N GLN A 148 -34.31 -11.77 -10.25
CA GLN A 148 -35.47 -11.41 -11.07
C GLN A 148 -36.13 -12.65 -11.70
N LEU A 149 -35.33 -13.55 -12.27
CA LEU A 149 -35.83 -14.80 -12.84
C LEU A 149 -36.52 -15.69 -11.79
N LYS A 150 -36.00 -15.73 -10.56
CA LYS A 150 -36.65 -16.46 -9.46
C LYS A 150 -38.01 -15.88 -9.10
N GLU A 151 -38.15 -14.56 -9.08
CA GLU A 151 -39.44 -13.90 -8.84
C GLU A 151 -40.44 -14.21 -9.96
N GLU A 152 -40.01 -14.13 -11.21
CA GLU A 152 -40.84 -14.43 -12.38
C GLU A 152 -41.32 -15.89 -12.38
N ILE A 153 -40.42 -16.84 -12.09
CA ILE A 153 -40.77 -18.26 -11.95
C ILE A 153 -41.81 -18.44 -10.83
N GLY A 154 -41.65 -17.76 -9.69
CA GLY A 154 -42.63 -17.83 -8.60
C GLY A 154 -44.01 -17.29 -9.00
N MET A 155 -44.05 -16.22 -9.78
CA MET A 155 -45.29 -15.66 -10.32
C MET A 155 -45.97 -16.61 -11.31
N LEU A 156 -45.20 -17.20 -12.24
CA LEU A 156 -45.69 -18.17 -13.21
C LEU A 156 -46.23 -19.44 -12.53
N GLN A 157 -45.52 -19.96 -11.52
CA GLN A 157 -45.99 -21.10 -10.73
C GLN A 157 -47.34 -20.82 -10.08
N LYS A 158 -47.50 -19.63 -9.48
CA LYS A 158 -48.77 -19.20 -8.87
C LYS A 158 -49.91 -19.14 -9.91
N GLN A 159 -49.65 -18.61 -11.10
CA GLN A 159 -50.63 -18.54 -12.18
C GLN A 159 -51.04 -19.94 -12.68
N ILE A 160 -50.09 -20.87 -12.80
CA ILE A 160 -50.37 -22.27 -13.18
C ILE A 160 -51.31 -22.92 -12.15
N THR A 161 -50.99 -22.82 -10.85
CA THR A 161 -51.83 -23.40 -9.79
C THR A 161 -53.25 -22.83 -9.80
N GLN A 162 -53.39 -21.52 -9.99
CA GLN A 162 -54.71 -20.88 -10.09
C GLN A 162 -55.50 -21.37 -11.32
N THR A 163 -54.82 -21.56 -12.44
CA THR A 163 -55.44 -22.04 -13.69
C THR A 163 -55.89 -23.50 -13.56
N GLU A 164 -55.09 -24.35 -12.92
CA GLU A 164 -55.44 -25.75 -12.63
C GLU A 164 -56.63 -25.86 -11.68
N ASP A 165 -56.67 -25.05 -10.62
CA ASP A 165 -57.80 -25.01 -9.68
C ASP A 165 -59.10 -24.57 -10.37
N TYR A 166 -59.02 -23.53 -11.23
CA TYR A 166 -60.16 -23.09 -12.03
C TYR A 166 -60.66 -24.19 -12.98
N LYS A 167 -59.75 -24.89 -13.67
CA LYS A 167 -60.09 -25.99 -14.58
C LYS A 167 -60.78 -27.14 -13.84
N THR A 168 -60.29 -27.48 -12.65
CA THR A 168 -60.86 -28.51 -11.78
C THR A 168 -62.27 -28.13 -11.33
N LYS A 169 -62.47 -26.90 -10.86
CA LYS A 169 -63.79 -26.37 -10.49
C LYS A 169 -64.77 -26.38 -11.66
N LYS A 170 -64.32 -26.02 -12.86
CA LYS A 170 -65.15 -26.04 -14.07
C LYS A 170 -65.57 -27.46 -14.46
N GLN A 171 -64.67 -28.45 -14.35
CA GLN A 171 -65.00 -29.86 -14.58
C GLN A 171 -66.01 -30.38 -13.56
N TYR A 172 -65.82 -30.05 -12.28
CA TYR A 172 -66.77 -30.40 -11.22
C TYR A 172 -68.17 -29.85 -11.50
N MET A 173 -68.27 -28.55 -11.85
CA MET A 173 -69.55 -27.93 -12.20
C MET A 173 -70.19 -28.57 -13.43
N ALA A 174 -69.42 -28.88 -14.48
CA ALA A 174 -69.95 -29.53 -15.68
C ALA A 174 -70.52 -30.93 -15.41
N ASN A 175 -69.98 -31.64 -14.41
CA ASN A 175 -70.46 -32.96 -14.00
C ASN A 175 -71.72 -32.92 -13.12
N LEU A 176 -72.06 -31.77 -12.51
CA LEU A 176 -73.28 -31.62 -11.70
C LEU A 176 -74.57 -31.49 -12.52
N PHE A 177 -74.46 -31.19 -13.82
CA PHE A 177 -75.58 -30.98 -14.73
C PHE A 177 -75.71 -32.07 -15.80
N LYS A 178 -75.04 -33.22 -15.60
CA LYS A 178 -75.20 -34.45 -16.38
C LYS A 178 -76.01 -35.45 -15.60
#